data_AF-A0A958FB53-F1
#
_entry.id   AF-A0A958FB53-F1
#
_cell.length_a   1.000
_cell.length_b   1.000
_cell.length_c   1.000
_cell.angle_alpha   90.00
_cell.angle_beta   90.00
_cell.angle_gamma   90.00
#
_symmetry.space_group_name_H-M   'P 1'
#
loop_
_entity.id
_entity.type
_entity.pdbx_description
1 polymer ?
#
loop_
_entity_poly.entity_id
_entity_poly.type
_entity_poly.pdbx_seq_one_letter_code
_entity_poly.pdbx_strand_id
1 'polypeptide(L)'
;LAIVLILLCAFAYYRAARHEIPLASIGLVSFAAIAQFAPALLGGMMWRRANARGALAGMLGGFAVWLAMLLLPTVGDVPAADFSRYFPLNLFPVPGPESFLGGDLITHGLFWSLLVNTAFFIAGSLSRRPLPLERVQASLFVPTDVAPYPTLKRFRTTVTVDDLREAVAGYLGPERTQRSFDLYQEHEGRPLKGEDPASSTIVRYAEQLLASAVG
;
A
#
# COMPACT_ATOMS: atom_id res chain seq x y z
N LEU A 1 27.31 14.24 6.88
CA LEU A 1 27.07 14.84 5.54
C LEU A 1 25.81 15.70 5.51
N ALA A 2 24.63 15.17 5.88
CA ALA A 2 23.37 15.93 5.86
C ALA A 2 23.41 17.23 6.68
N ILE A 3 23.92 17.19 7.93
CA ILE A 3 24.05 18.40 8.78
C ILE A 3 24.90 19.47 8.09
N VAL A 4 26.04 19.09 7.51
CA VAL A 4 26.93 20.00 6.78
C VAL A 4 26.22 20.61 5.58
N LEU A 5 25.47 19.80 4.81
CA LEU A 5 24.70 20.27 3.67
C LEU A 5 23.62 21.28 4.10
N ILE A 6 22.87 20.99 5.16
CA ILE A 6 21.83 21.87 5.70
C ILE A 6 22.44 23.20 6.15
N LEU A 7 23.56 23.17 6.89
CA LEU A 7 24.26 24.38 7.33
C LEU A 7 24.77 25.21 6.15
N LEU A 8 25.29 24.56 5.09
CA LEU A 8 25.77 25.24 3.90
C LEU A 8 24.61 25.88 3.12
N CYS A 9 23.47 25.20 2.97
CA CYS A 9 22.27 25.77 2.39
C CYS A 9 21.73 26.97 3.21
N ALA A 10 21.71 26.86 4.54
CA ALA A 10 21.29 27.95 5.42
C ALA A 10 22.23 29.17 5.30
N PHE A 11 23.55 28.95 5.25
CA PHE A 11 24.53 30.01 5.04
C PHE A 11 24.39 30.66 3.66
N ALA A 12 24.17 29.85 2.61
CA ALA A 12 23.93 30.36 1.26
C ALA A 12 22.66 31.24 1.21
N TYR A 13 21.58 30.80 1.85
CA TYR A 13 20.35 31.59 2.00
C TYR A 13 20.60 32.90 2.76
N TYR A 14 21.26 32.85 3.92
CA TYR A 14 21.61 34.05 4.69
C TYR A 14 22.43 35.07 3.90
N ARG A 15 23.41 34.60 3.11
CA ARG A 15 24.25 35.47 2.28
C ARG A 15 23.50 36.07 1.08
N ALA A 16 22.52 35.35 0.56
CA ALA A 16 21.83 35.73 -0.67
C ALA A 16 20.49 36.42 -0.41
N ALA A 17 19.91 36.31 0.78
CA ALA A 17 18.75 37.09 1.20
C ALA A 17 19.13 38.57 1.27
N ARG A 18 18.66 39.36 0.31
CA ARG A 18 18.99 40.80 0.18
C ARG A 18 17.88 41.74 0.64
N HIS A 19 16.72 41.21 1.05
CA HIS A 19 15.52 41.99 1.35
C HIS A 19 15.05 41.86 2.81
N GLU A 20 14.45 42.93 3.33
CA GLU A 20 13.69 42.95 4.58
C GLU A 20 12.34 42.24 4.38
N ILE A 21 12.37 40.92 4.38
CA ILE A 21 11.15 40.11 4.28
C ILE A 21 10.46 40.12 5.64
N PRO A 22 9.15 40.44 5.73
CA PRO A 22 8.41 40.35 6.98
C PRO A 22 8.54 38.95 7.59
N LEU A 23 8.76 38.87 8.91
CA LEU A 23 8.89 37.60 9.63
C LEU A 23 7.71 36.65 9.39
N ALA A 24 6.50 37.22 9.25
CA ALA A 24 5.29 36.48 8.93
C ALA A 24 5.37 35.77 7.56
N SER A 25 5.95 36.42 6.55
CA SER A 25 6.11 35.85 5.20
C SER A 25 7.10 34.69 5.21
N ILE A 26 8.19 34.77 5.98
CA ILE A 26 9.14 33.67 6.16
C ILE A 26 8.42 32.45 6.80
N GLY A 27 7.56 32.70 7.79
CA GLY A 27 6.72 31.67 8.40
C GLY A 27 5.77 31.02 7.40
N LEU A 28 5.08 31.80 6.57
CA LEU A 28 4.17 31.30 5.55
C LEU A 28 4.89 30.44 4.49
N VAL A 29 6.06 30.88 4.01
CA VAL A 29 6.90 30.10 3.08
C VAL A 29 7.32 28.77 3.70
N SER A 30 7.63 28.76 5.00
CA SER A 30 7.99 27.55 5.75
C SER A 30 6.81 26.59 5.93
N PHE A 31 5.62 27.10 6.27
CA PHE A 31 4.41 26.29 6.34
C PHE A 31 4.03 25.71 4.97
N ALA A 32 4.22 26.47 3.90
CA ALA A 32 4.03 25.98 2.54
C ALA A 32 4.98 24.82 2.20
N ALA A 33 6.21 24.83 2.72
CA ALA A 33 7.14 23.70 2.60
C ALA A 33 6.64 22.46 3.36
N ILE A 34 6.15 22.64 4.59
CA ILE A 34 5.59 21.53 5.39
C ILE A 34 4.34 20.94 4.72
N ALA A 35 3.51 21.78 4.09
CA ALA A 35 2.32 21.31 3.37
C ALA A 35 2.65 20.30 2.25
N GLN A 36 3.88 20.29 1.71
CA GLN A 36 4.29 19.33 0.68
C GLN A 36 4.25 17.86 1.15
N PHE A 37 4.25 17.62 2.46
CA PHE A 37 4.07 16.27 3.00
C PHE A 37 2.60 15.80 2.96
N ALA A 38 1.64 16.73 2.88
CA ALA A 38 0.22 16.42 3.00
C ALA A 38 -0.30 15.43 1.94
N PRO A 39 0.01 15.56 0.62
CA PRO A 39 -0.49 14.62 -0.38
C PRO A 39 -0.03 13.18 -0.14
N ALA A 40 1.24 13.01 0.24
CA ALA A 40 1.80 11.69 0.52
C ALA A 40 1.29 11.10 1.84
N LEU A 41 1.12 11.93 2.88
CA LEU A 41 0.59 11.48 4.18
C LEU A 41 -0.88 11.06 4.05
N LEU A 42 -1.73 11.94 3.51
CA LEU A 42 -3.15 11.67 3.31
C LEU A 42 -3.35 10.54 2.30
N GLY A 43 -2.60 10.56 1.20
CA GLY A 43 -2.64 9.51 0.18
C GLY A 43 -2.21 8.15 0.73
N GLY A 44 -1.16 8.09 1.55
CA GLY A 44 -0.71 6.85 2.20
C GLY A 44 -1.73 6.26 3.17
N MET A 45 -2.51 7.10 3.86
CA MET A 45 -3.55 6.67 4.80
C MET A 45 -4.85 6.25 4.10
N MET A 46 -5.27 7.01 3.06
CA MET A 46 -6.60 6.88 2.47
C MET A 46 -6.62 6.06 1.18
N TRP A 47 -5.47 5.88 0.50
CA TRP A 47 -5.43 5.30 -0.84
C TRP A 47 -4.54 4.06 -0.94
N ARG A 48 -5.18 2.89 -1.15
CA ARG A 48 -4.51 1.58 -1.22
C ARG A 48 -3.45 1.44 -2.32
N ARG A 49 -3.46 2.30 -3.35
CA ARG A 49 -2.47 2.28 -4.45
C ARG A 49 -1.32 3.27 -4.25
N ALA A 50 -1.33 4.05 -3.17
CA ALA A 50 -0.21 4.93 -2.83
C ALA A 50 1.08 4.12 -2.70
N ASN A 51 2.18 4.62 -3.28
CA ASN A 51 3.47 3.97 -3.19
C ASN A 51 4.60 4.98 -2.95
N ALA A 52 5.74 4.49 -2.44
CA ALA A 52 6.88 5.34 -2.08
C ALA A 52 7.48 6.08 -3.28
N ARG A 53 7.40 5.51 -4.50
CA ARG A 53 7.88 6.16 -5.72
C ARG A 53 7.02 7.36 -6.09
N GLY A 54 5.70 7.23 -6.01
CA GLY A 54 4.75 8.33 -6.15
C GLY A 54 5.02 9.40 -5.11
N ALA A 55 5.17 9.02 -3.83
CA ALA A 55 5.48 9.98 -2.76
C ALA A 55 6.77 10.76 -3.06
N LEU A 56 7.84 10.07 -3.47
CA LEU A 56 9.13 10.69 -3.80
C LEU A 56 9.06 11.58 -5.05
N ALA A 57 8.38 11.12 -6.11
CA ALA A 57 8.17 11.92 -7.32
C ALA A 57 7.33 13.17 -7.04
N GLY A 58 6.26 13.02 -6.26
CA GLY A 58 5.41 14.13 -5.79
C GLY A 58 6.19 15.13 -4.96
N MET A 59 6.92 14.68 -3.95
CA MET A 59 7.75 15.56 -3.11
C MET A 59 8.80 16.30 -3.93
N LEU A 60 9.55 15.61 -4.80
CA LEU A 60 10.57 16.28 -5.63
C LEU A 60 9.96 17.32 -6.58
N GLY A 61 8.85 16.98 -7.25
CA GLY A 61 8.16 17.90 -8.15
C GLY A 61 7.59 19.11 -7.42
N GLY A 62 6.87 18.88 -6.32
CA GLY A 62 6.29 19.94 -5.49
C GLY A 62 7.35 20.85 -4.87
N PHE A 63 8.42 20.27 -4.33
CA PHE A 63 9.51 21.03 -3.72
C PHE A 63 10.29 21.84 -4.75
N ALA A 64 10.46 21.34 -5.97
CA ALA A 64 11.09 22.10 -7.06
C ALA A 64 10.24 23.32 -7.46
N VAL A 65 8.92 23.14 -7.60
CA VAL A 65 7.99 24.25 -7.90
C VAL A 65 7.95 25.24 -6.75
N TRP A 66 7.89 24.78 -5.50
CA TRP A 66 7.95 25.62 -4.31
C TRP A 66 9.27 26.41 -4.23
N LEU A 67 10.40 25.76 -4.50
CA LEU A 67 11.71 26.40 -4.45
C LEU A 67 11.82 27.48 -5.52
N ALA A 68 11.28 27.24 -6.71
CA ALA A 68 11.23 28.24 -7.76
C ALA A 68 10.26 29.38 -7.42
N MET A 69 9.05 29.11 -6.91
CA MET A 69 7.97 30.09 -6.71
C MET A 69 8.03 30.90 -5.44
N LEU A 70 8.42 30.28 -4.32
CA LEU A 70 8.43 30.95 -3.03
C LEU A 70 9.84 31.24 -2.55
N LEU A 71 10.78 30.31 -2.71
CA LEU A 71 12.13 30.50 -2.16
C LEU A 71 12.98 31.40 -3.07
N LEU A 72 13.01 31.17 -4.37
CA LEU A 72 13.88 31.91 -5.30
C LEU A 72 13.64 33.43 -5.29
N PRO A 73 12.40 33.95 -5.27
CA PRO A 73 12.14 35.40 -5.21
C PRO A 73 12.57 36.04 -3.89
N THR A 74 12.72 35.26 -2.81
CA THR A 74 13.22 35.78 -1.53
C THR A 74 14.74 36.05 -1.56
N VAL A 75 15.42 35.48 -2.55
CA VAL A 75 16.89 35.48 -2.67
C VAL A 75 17.39 36.36 -3.83
N GLY A 76 16.55 36.62 -4.85
CA GLY A 76 16.93 37.41 -6.02
C GLY A 76 15.99 38.59 -6.30
N ASP A 77 16.49 39.63 -6.96
CA ASP A 77 15.70 40.72 -7.55
C ASP A 77 14.97 40.24 -8.80
N VAL A 78 14.17 39.18 -8.67
CA VAL A 78 13.37 38.67 -9.77
C VAL A 78 11.95 39.18 -9.59
N PRO A 79 11.49 40.16 -10.42
CA PRO A 79 10.11 40.59 -10.38
C PRO A 79 9.19 39.40 -10.63
N ALA A 80 8.07 39.32 -9.89
CA ALA A 80 7.06 38.29 -10.11
C ALA A 80 6.52 38.26 -11.57
N ALA A 81 6.66 39.36 -12.31
CA ALA A 81 6.33 39.44 -13.74
C ALA A 81 7.29 38.63 -14.64
N ASP A 82 8.58 38.58 -14.28
CA ASP A 82 9.60 37.80 -15.00
C ASP A 82 9.57 36.32 -14.62
N PHE A 83 8.67 35.93 -13.71
CA PHE A 83 8.49 34.57 -13.25
C PHE A 83 8.12 33.59 -14.39
N SER A 84 7.41 34.11 -15.41
CA SER A 84 7.13 33.41 -16.67
C SER A 84 8.39 32.98 -17.43
N ARG A 85 9.53 33.68 -17.28
CA ARG A 85 10.82 33.30 -17.92
C ARG A 85 11.47 32.10 -17.26
N TYR A 86 11.23 31.85 -15.97
CA TYR A 86 11.81 30.70 -15.27
C TYR A 86 11.07 29.39 -15.57
N PHE A 87 9.84 29.49 -16.07
CA PHE A 87 9.03 28.34 -16.48
C PHE A 87 8.67 28.43 -17.96
N PRO A 88 9.48 27.81 -18.86
CA PRO A 88 9.46 28.04 -20.30
C PRO A 88 8.18 27.60 -21.06
N LEU A 89 7.09 27.31 -20.36
CA LEU A 89 5.79 26.93 -20.93
C LEU A 89 4.61 27.81 -20.46
N ASN A 90 4.82 28.86 -19.65
CA ASN A 90 3.72 29.54 -18.92
C ASN A 90 2.81 28.55 -18.18
N LEU A 91 3.37 27.41 -17.75
CA LEU A 91 2.63 26.31 -17.12
C LEU A 91 1.98 26.75 -15.80
N PHE A 92 2.48 27.86 -15.25
CA PHE A 92 1.99 28.49 -14.04
C PHE A 92 1.61 29.94 -14.35
N PRO A 93 0.32 30.31 -14.24
CA PRO A 93 -0.13 31.67 -14.39
C PRO A 93 0.54 32.59 -13.37
N VAL A 94 1.00 33.75 -13.85
CA VAL A 94 1.54 34.81 -12.99
C VAL A 94 0.42 35.33 -12.09
N PRO A 95 0.67 35.56 -10.78
CA PRO A 95 -0.32 36.18 -9.90
C PRO A 95 -0.74 37.53 -10.44
N GLY A 96 -2.04 37.80 -10.48
CA GLY A 96 -2.59 39.04 -11.00
C GLY A 96 -3.93 39.36 -10.35
N PRO A 97 -4.38 40.62 -10.41
CA PRO A 97 -5.66 41.03 -9.81
C PRO A 97 -6.85 40.23 -10.34
N GLU A 98 -6.77 39.77 -11.59
CA GLU A 98 -7.79 38.97 -12.28
C GLU A 98 -7.63 37.45 -12.07
N SER A 99 -6.66 37.00 -11.27
CA SER A 99 -6.47 35.58 -11.01
C SER A 99 -7.55 35.04 -10.08
N PHE A 100 -8.03 33.83 -10.38
CA PHE A 100 -8.94 33.07 -9.51
C PHE A 100 -8.37 32.86 -8.08
N LEU A 101 -7.04 32.77 -7.93
CA LEU A 101 -6.37 32.59 -6.65
C LEU A 101 -5.98 33.93 -5.98
N GLY A 102 -6.32 35.07 -6.59
CA GLY A 102 -6.01 36.42 -6.10
C GLY A 102 -4.67 36.98 -6.57
N GLY A 103 -4.21 38.08 -5.96
CA GLY A 103 -2.95 38.74 -6.35
C GLY A 103 -1.70 38.26 -5.61
N ASP A 104 -1.84 37.38 -4.61
CA ASP A 104 -0.74 37.02 -3.71
C ASP A 104 0.13 35.86 -4.22
N LEU A 105 1.45 36.07 -4.17
CA LEU A 105 2.46 35.13 -4.64
C LEU A 105 2.51 33.86 -3.78
N ILE A 106 2.35 33.97 -2.45
CA ILE A 106 2.42 32.84 -1.54
C ILE A 106 1.28 31.86 -1.85
N THR A 107 0.06 32.39 -2.01
CA THR A 107 -1.14 31.61 -2.36
C THR A 107 -0.97 30.86 -3.69
N HIS A 108 -0.48 31.54 -4.73
CA HIS A 108 -0.21 30.90 -6.02
C HIS A 108 0.86 29.83 -5.93
N GLY A 109 1.97 30.15 -5.27
CA GLY A 109 3.08 29.22 -5.10
C GLY A 109 2.68 27.96 -4.33
N LEU A 110 1.92 28.12 -3.25
CA LEU A 110 1.39 27.00 -2.47
C LEU A 110 0.47 26.12 -3.32
N PHE A 111 -0.48 26.73 -4.03
CA PHE A 111 -1.42 26.01 -4.87
C PHE A 111 -0.71 25.19 -5.96
N TRP A 112 0.15 25.83 -6.75
CA TRP A 112 0.82 25.17 -7.87
C TRP A 112 1.81 24.12 -7.43
N SER A 113 2.57 24.37 -6.35
CA SER A 113 3.47 23.37 -5.79
C SER A 113 2.71 22.14 -5.29
N LEU A 114 1.61 22.32 -4.55
CA LEU A 114 0.77 21.20 -4.10
C LEU A 114 0.06 20.48 -5.24
N LEU A 115 -0.37 21.20 -6.28
CA LEU A 115 -0.99 20.62 -7.47
C LEU A 115 0.01 19.71 -8.19
N VAL A 116 1.23 20.19 -8.43
CA VAL A 116 2.28 19.39 -9.08
C VAL A 116 2.69 18.21 -8.19
N ASN A 117 2.83 18.44 -6.88
CA ASN A 117 3.12 17.37 -5.92
C ASN A 117 2.06 16.26 -6.00
N THR A 118 0.80 16.64 -5.89
CA THR A 118 -0.32 15.70 -5.91
C THR A 118 -0.43 14.99 -7.26
N ALA A 119 -0.24 15.70 -8.37
CA ALA A 119 -0.28 15.12 -9.71
C ALA A 119 0.83 14.08 -9.91
N PHE A 120 2.08 14.39 -9.52
CA PHE A 120 3.19 13.45 -9.61
C PHE A 120 3.06 12.30 -8.61
N PHE A 121 2.50 12.58 -7.42
CA PHE A 121 2.15 11.54 -6.45
C PHE A 121 1.15 10.55 -7.04
N ILE A 122 0.07 11.04 -7.65
CA ILE A 122 -0.96 10.21 -8.28
C ILE A 122 -0.38 9.47 -9.49
N ALA A 123 0.31 10.16 -10.39
CA ALA A 123 0.90 9.57 -11.59
C ALA A 123 1.92 8.48 -11.25
N GLY A 124 2.83 8.76 -10.30
CA GLY A 124 3.82 7.78 -9.83
C GLY A 124 3.21 6.63 -9.05
N SER A 125 2.14 6.89 -8.28
CA SER A 125 1.38 5.85 -7.58
C SER A 125 0.63 4.93 -8.55
N LEU A 126 0.11 5.47 -9.67
CA LEU A 126 -0.59 4.71 -10.70
C LEU A 126 0.33 4.03 -11.73
N SER A 127 1.55 4.54 -11.91
CA SER A 127 2.51 4.08 -12.93
C SER A 127 2.93 2.62 -12.76
N ARG A 128 2.89 2.06 -11.54
CA ARG A 128 3.14 0.63 -11.32
C ARG A 128 2.10 -0.01 -10.41
N ARG A 129 1.59 -1.17 -10.85
CA ARG A 129 1.00 -2.16 -9.94
C ARG A 129 2.15 -2.78 -9.11
N PRO A 130 1.95 -3.09 -7.82
CA PRO A 130 2.96 -3.74 -6.98
C PRO A 130 3.52 -5.00 -7.65
N LEU A 131 4.84 -5.19 -7.61
CA LEU A 131 5.53 -6.18 -8.42
C LEU A 131 5.20 -7.62 -7.95
N PRO A 132 5.06 -8.59 -8.86
CA PRO A 132 4.86 -10.00 -8.52
C PRO A 132 5.94 -10.56 -7.58
N LEU A 133 7.18 -10.06 -7.69
CA LEU A 133 8.31 -10.48 -6.85
C LEU A 133 8.09 -10.16 -5.36
N GLU A 134 7.43 -9.04 -5.04
CA GLU A 134 7.10 -8.65 -3.66
C GLU A 134 6.00 -9.55 -3.08
N ARG A 135 5.10 -10.09 -3.92
CA ARG A 135 4.11 -11.11 -3.49
C ARG A 135 4.76 -12.45 -3.22
N VAL A 136 5.74 -12.85 -4.03
CA VAL A 136 6.47 -14.12 -3.86
C VAL A 136 7.35 -14.10 -2.61
N GLN A 137 7.98 -12.96 -2.29
CA GLN A 137 8.74 -12.81 -1.04
C GLN A 137 7.84 -12.67 0.19
N ALA A 138 6.70 -11.97 0.09
CA ALA A 138 5.74 -11.92 1.19
C ALA A 138 5.16 -13.31 1.52
N SER A 139 4.93 -14.17 0.53
CA SER A 139 4.47 -15.56 0.75
C SER A 139 5.53 -16.48 1.39
N LEU A 140 6.81 -16.07 1.43
CA LEU A 140 7.88 -16.83 2.09
C LEU A 140 8.06 -16.45 3.57
N PHE A 141 7.65 -15.25 3.97
CA PHE A 141 7.85 -14.73 5.34
C PHE A 141 6.57 -14.56 6.15
N VAL A 142 5.42 -14.49 5.49
CA VAL A 142 4.10 -14.50 6.13
C VAL A 142 3.30 -15.60 5.42
N PRO A 143 2.94 -16.70 6.09
CA PRO A 143 1.91 -17.58 5.58
C PRO A 143 0.62 -16.74 5.50
N THR A 144 0.27 -16.30 4.30
CA THR A 144 -1.06 -15.74 4.06
C THR A 144 -2.02 -16.92 4.02
N ASP A 145 -2.46 -17.39 5.19
CA ASP A 145 -3.75 -18.05 5.31
C ASP A 145 -4.84 -17.01 5.04
N VAL A 146 -5.05 -16.74 3.76
CA VAL A 146 -6.34 -16.49 3.09
C VAL A 146 -6.05 -16.07 1.64
N ALA A 147 -5.59 -17.02 0.84
CA ALA A 147 -6.04 -17.02 -0.54
C ALA A 147 -7.59 -17.06 -0.51
N PRO A 148 -8.31 -16.24 -1.29
CA PRO A 148 -9.70 -16.56 -1.58
C PRO A 148 -9.66 -17.94 -2.19
N TYR A 149 -10.24 -18.91 -1.48
CA TYR A 149 -10.35 -20.28 -1.94
C TYR A 149 -10.68 -20.26 -3.42
N PRO A 150 -9.97 -21.02 -4.29
CA PRO A 150 -10.58 -21.38 -5.56
C PRO A 150 -11.96 -21.90 -5.19
N THR A 151 -13.00 -21.47 -5.89
CA THR A 151 -14.35 -21.97 -5.72
C THR A 151 -14.36 -23.45 -6.11
N LEU A 152 -13.79 -24.27 -5.24
CA LEU A 152 -14.00 -25.68 -5.08
C LEU A 152 -15.46 -25.75 -4.68
N LYS A 153 -16.26 -25.97 -5.73
CA LYS A 153 -17.53 -26.69 -5.69
C LYS A 153 -17.88 -27.11 -4.26
N ARG A 154 -18.85 -26.40 -3.69
CA ARG A 154 -19.78 -26.95 -2.71
C ARG A 154 -19.07 -27.50 -1.47
N PHE A 155 -18.97 -26.66 -0.44
CA PHE A 155 -18.98 -27.11 0.95
C PHE A 155 -20.03 -28.23 1.11
N ARG A 156 -19.60 -29.48 1.04
CA ARG A 156 -20.28 -30.58 1.72
C ARG A 156 -19.80 -30.45 3.16
N THR A 157 -20.58 -29.78 4.00
CA THR A 157 -20.47 -29.79 5.47
C THR A 157 -20.67 -31.18 6.07
N THR A 158 -20.64 -32.23 5.24
CA THR A 158 -20.90 -33.60 5.62
C THR A 158 -19.75 -34.44 5.10
N VAL A 159 -18.85 -34.78 6.01
CA VAL A 159 -17.78 -35.77 5.79
C VAL A 159 -18.44 -37.06 5.31
N THR A 160 -17.93 -37.66 4.24
CA THR A 160 -18.45 -38.93 3.72
C THR A 160 -17.69 -40.12 4.30
N VAL A 161 -18.25 -41.33 4.15
CA VAL A 161 -17.58 -42.54 4.61
C VAL A 161 -16.25 -42.75 3.86
N ASP A 162 -16.18 -42.42 2.57
CA ASP A 162 -14.94 -42.52 1.80
C ASP A 162 -13.87 -41.55 2.27
N ASP A 163 -14.24 -40.32 2.66
CA ASP A 163 -13.28 -39.35 3.24
C ASP A 163 -12.63 -39.91 4.52
N LEU A 164 -13.42 -40.58 5.37
CA LEU A 164 -12.91 -41.24 6.59
C LEU A 164 -12.02 -42.44 6.24
N ARG A 165 -12.40 -43.25 5.24
CA ARG A 165 -11.62 -44.41 4.82
C ARG A 165 -10.27 -43.98 4.25
N GLU A 166 -10.24 -42.92 3.44
CA GLU A 166 -9.00 -42.37 2.89
C GLU A 166 -8.10 -41.80 4.01
N ALA A 167 -8.69 -41.06 4.95
CA ALA A 167 -7.96 -40.52 6.10
C ALA A 167 -7.31 -41.64 6.93
N VAL A 168 -8.05 -42.69 7.29
CA VAL A 168 -7.53 -43.81 8.09
C VAL A 168 -6.52 -44.64 7.28
N ALA A 169 -6.74 -44.85 5.98
CA ALA A 169 -5.81 -45.54 5.09
C ALA A 169 -4.45 -44.84 4.99
N GLY A 170 -4.40 -43.51 5.07
CA GLY A 170 -3.16 -42.74 5.12
C GLY A 170 -2.26 -43.07 6.31
N TYR A 171 -2.83 -43.53 7.44
CA TYR A 171 -2.08 -43.85 8.66
C TYR A 171 -1.92 -45.35 8.91
N LEU A 172 -2.96 -46.15 8.65
CA LEU A 172 -2.98 -47.59 8.98
C LEU A 172 -2.68 -48.49 7.77
N GLY A 173 -2.72 -47.93 6.55
CA GLY A 173 -2.60 -48.66 5.30
C GLY A 173 -3.95 -49.16 4.76
N PRO A 174 -4.10 -49.27 3.43
CA PRO A 174 -5.40 -49.51 2.78
C PRO A 174 -6.05 -50.83 3.15
N GLU A 175 -5.25 -51.90 3.29
CA GLU A 175 -5.74 -53.25 3.60
C GLU A 175 -6.31 -53.35 5.02
N ARG A 176 -5.63 -52.72 6.00
CA ARG A 176 -6.05 -52.71 7.41
C ARG A 176 -7.29 -51.85 7.60
N THR A 177 -7.33 -50.69 6.95
CA THR A 177 -8.50 -49.82 6.97
C THR A 177 -9.72 -50.50 6.37
N GLN A 178 -9.58 -51.16 5.22
CA GLN A 178 -10.69 -51.87 4.60
C GLN A 178 -11.24 -52.94 5.55
N ARG A 179 -10.38 -53.78 6.12
CA ARG A 179 -10.78 -54.81 7.09
C ARG A 179 -11.51 -54.22 8.31
N SER A 180 -11.02 -53.12 8.87
CA SER A 180 -11.65 -52.49 10.04
C SER A 180 -13.04 -51.92 9.72
N PHE A 181 -13.20 -51.28 8.56
CA PHE A 181 -14.49 -50.76 8.13
C PHE A 181 -15.48 -51.88 7.73
N ASP A 182 -15.00 -52.99 7.18
CA ASP A 182 -15.82 -54.17 6.89
C ASP A 182 -16.34 -54.81 8.19
N LEU A 183 -15.48 -54.96 9.20
CA LEU A 183 -15.88 -55.46 10.53
C LEU A 183 -16.90 -54.53 11.22
N TYR A 184 -16.72 -53.22 11.10
CA TYR A 184 -17.69 -52.25 11.61
C TYR A 184 -19.05 -52.37 10.88
N GLN A 185 -19.02 -52.60 9.56
CA GLN A 185 -20.23 -52.81 8.76
C GLN A 185 -21.00 -54.08 9.17
N GLU A 186 -20.28 -55.17 9.47
CA GLU A 186 -20.87 -56.41 10.00
C GLU A 186 -21.50 -56.21 11.38
N HIS A 187 -20.87 -55.44 12.25
CA HIS A 187 -21.35 -55.21 13.62
C HIS A 187 -22.58 -54.28 13.68
N GLU A 188 -22.63 -53.22 12.86
CA GLU A 188 -23.76 -52.29 12.79
C GLU A 188 -24.89 -52.76 11.87
N GLY A 189 -24.67 -53.83 11.08
CA GLY A 189 -25.69 -54.44 10.22
C GLY A 189 -26.21 -53.53 9.10
N ARG A 190 -25.47 -52.47 8.75
CA ARG A 190 -25.85 -51.48 7.74
C ARG A 190 -24.76 -51.35 6.69
N PRO A 191 -25.05 -51.56 5.38
CA PRO A 191 -24.06 -51.36 4.33
C PRO A 191 -23.65 -49.89 4.26
N LEU A 192 -22.35 -49.62 4.35
CA LEU A 192 -21.81 -48.28 4.26
C LEU A 192 -21.52 -47.98 2.79
N LYS A 193 -22.28 -47.08 2.16
CA LYS A 193 -21.92 -46.58 0.83
C LYS A 193 -20.92 -45.44 0.99
N GLY A 194 -19.91 -45.43 0.13
CA GLY A 194 -18.82 -44.46 0.22
C GLY A 194 -19.27 -42.99 0.17
N GLU A 195 -20.29 -42.70 -0.64
CA GLU A 195 -20.86 -41.36 -0.81
C GLU A 195 -21.82 -40.94 0.32
N ASP A 196 -22.19 -41.86 1.21
CA ASP A 196 -23.12 -41.56 2.29
C ASP A 196 -22.48 -40.63 3.33
N PRO A 197 -23.28 -39.73 3.93
CA PRO A 197 -22.80 -38.88 5.00
C PRO A 197 -22.37 -39.73 6.21
N ALA A 198 -21.16 -39.48 6.72
CA ALA A 198 -20.63 -40.16 7.88
C ALA A 198 -21.48 -39.82 9.12
N SER A 199 -22.06 -40.85 9.73
CA SER A 199 -22.75 -40.71 11.01
C SER A 199 -21.76 -40.42 12.15
N SER A 200 -22.24 -39.85 13.25
CA SER A 200 -21.38 -39.58 14.42
C SER A 200 -20.72 -40.85 14.99
N THR A 201 -21.33 -42.02 14.81
CA THR A 201 -20.80 -43.31 15.27
C THR A 201 -19.56 -43.73 14.47
N ILE A 202 -19.58 -43.59 13.14
CA ILE A 202 -18.44 -43.99 12.29
C ILE A 202 -17.28 -43.00 12.38
N VAL A 203 -17.57 -41.70 12.60
CA VAL A 203 -16.54 -40.69 12.86
C VAL A 203 -15.75 -41.05 14.13
N ARG A 204 -16.44 -41.38 15.23
CA ARG A 204 -15.79 -41.78 16.48
C ARG A 204 -14.99 -43.07 16.34
N TYR A 205 -15.47 -44.02 15.54
CA TYR A 205 -14.73 -45.25 15.24
C TYR A 205 -13.44 -44.96 14.45
N ALA A 206 -13.51 -44.09 13.44
CA ALA A 206 -12.34 -43.65 12.68
C ALA A 206 -11.32 -42.92 13.57
N GLU A 207 -11.77 -42.03 14.47
CA GLU A 207 -10.92 -41.37 15.47
C GLU A 207 -10.22 -42.38 16.39
N GLN A 208 -10.92 -43.41 16.84
CA GLN A 208 -10.34 -44.47 17.69
C GLN A 208 -9.28 -45.30 16.93
N LEU A 209 -9.51 -45.58 15.64
CA LEU A 209 -8.53 -46.24 14.78
C LEU A 209 -7.27 -45.38 14.57
N LEU A 210 -7.45 -44.08 14.32
CA LEU A 210 -6.34 -43.14 14.19
C LEU A 210 -5.54 -43.02 15.49
N ALA A 211 -6.22 -42.90 16.63
CA ALA A 211 -5.59 -42.85 17.94
C ALA A 211 -4.78 -44.13 18.24
N SER A 212 -5.31 -45.31 17.85
CA SER A 212 -4.61 -46.59 18.00
C SER A 212 -3.44 -46.78 17.04
N ALA A 213 -3.37 -46.04 15.94
CA ALA A 213 -2.27 -46.13 14.97
C ALA A 213 -1.09 -45.22 15.35
N VAL A 214 -1.36 -44.15 16.10
CA VAL A 214 -0.38 -43.13 16.48
C VAL A 214 0.16 -43.32 17.91
N GLY A 215 -0.61 -43.96 18.80
CA GLY A 215 -0.17 -44.36 20.14
C GLY A 215 0.48 -45.74 20.16
#